data_AF-A0A8C6Z7A6-F1
#
_entry.id   AF-A0A8C6Z7A6-F1
#
_cell.length_a   1.000
_cell.length_b   1.000
_cell.length_c   1.000
_cell.angle_alpha   90.00
_cell.angle_beta   90.00
_cell.angle_gamma   90.00
#
_symmetry.space_group_name_H-M   'P 1'
#
loop_
_entity.id
_entity.type
_entity.pdbx_description
1 polymer ?
#
loop_
_entity_poly.entity_id
_entity_poly.type
_entity_poly.pdbx_seq_one_letter_code
_entity_poly.pdbx_strand_id
1 'polypeptide(L)'
;MTSLWTSLEKEVFNPQNKRLLETVHVWKTGKKKKMSILCVVVDDFRPMKPFLVKVKADRAEQYKIANRWPLAELKLVDGKTLNQASLDFDLHFDKVYKWTASRLDEKKAFIRCLWKLNHRFLSSSVTFVNVPSCTAEGNVMFPVTTGSPEGLSAYQEMSPKEAADMLRLMEQYEPIVNNSVAFAEQLSSDLHVLDEANLRAIISSENQVTQLMHSIDEALAEVARVENTLQVYDELLGSVKQQMDHIYQENSLLHRITSNKTKLMDEILFLTTYLSLSKEHCEALSQGDLSSPSRVKACIAATEALSACMDVQIQPAYRKLQSVAEQLIMFETLKQLFFRALDDCGLFNSFCYFFKGNTQVPGLMQQAAKLVAPSHRPHHEELVHYTPLMAWLRNANPLLFGDLPKVGPPTRNALVTLLGHLVRTFLLEKYLLFITPHCKVCKDDEADH
;
A
#
# COMPACT_ATOMS: atom_id res chain seq x y z
N MET A 1 5.10 1.97 6.85
CA MET A 1 4.20 1.32 7.82
C MET A 1 3.55 2.40 8.64
N THR A 2 2.22 2.55 8.57
CA THR A 2 1.48 3.48 9.44
C THR A 2 1.65 3.04 10.89
N SER A 3 1.93 3.98 11.79
CA SER A 3 2.07 3.66 13.21
C SER A 3 0.73 3.13 13.76
N LEU A 4 0.80 2.24 14.75
CA LEU A 4 -0.39 1.67 15.42
C LEU A 4 -1.33 2.77 15.94
N TRP A 5 -0.76 3.91 16.35
CA TRP A 5 -1.49 5.14 16.67
C TRP A 5 -2.33 5.64 15.50
N THR A 6 -1.71 5.86 14.33
CA THR A 6 -2.38 6.36 13.12
C THR A 6 -3.45 5.39 12.61
N SER A 7 -3.23 4.08 12.73
CA SER A 7 -4.25 3.07 12.37
C SER A 7 -5.44 3.09 13.33
N LEU A 8 -5.24 3.14 14.65
CA LEU A 8 -6.33 3.21 15.62
C LEU A 8 -7.11 4.52 15.52
N GLU A 9 -6.41 5.64 15.37
CA GLU A 9 -7.03 6.96 15.20
C GLU A 9 -7.88 6.99 13.94
N LYS A 10 -7.34 6.60 12.78
CA LYS A 10 -8.04 6.65 11.49
C LYS A 10 -9.16 5.63 11.34
N GLU A 11 -8.98 4.39 11.80
CA GLU A 11 -9.91 3.29 11.54
C GLU A 11 -10.98 3.12 12.62
N VAL A 12 -10.69 3.50 13.88
CA VAL A 12 -11.57 3.20 15.02
C VAL A 12 -12.21 4.45 15.62
N PHE A 13 -11.48 5.56 15.73
CA PHE A 13 -11.92 6.72 16.53
C PHE A 13 -12.31 7.96 15.71
N ASN A 14 -11.64 8.24 14.59
CA ASN A 14 -11.98 9.31 13.66
C ASN A 14 -13.41 9.20 13.09
N PRO A 15 -13.92 8.01 12.68
CA PRO A 15 -15.33 7.89 12.26
C PRO A 15 -16.35 8.11 13.39
N GLN A 16 -15.92 8.26 14.65
CA GLN A 16 -16.79 8.49 15.80
C GLN A 16 -16.62 9.89 16.42
N ASN A 17 -15.86 10.81 15.81
CA ASN A 17 -15.53 12.13 16.36
C ASN A 17 -14.93 12.03 17.78
N LYS A 18 -14.01 11.09 17.97
CA LYS A 18 -13.30 10.86 19.24
C LYS A 18 -11.81 11.02 19.05
N ARG A 19 -11.17 11.75 19.96
CA ARG A 19 -9.73 11.94 19.98
C ARG A 19 -9.07 10.91 20.89
N LEU A 20 -8.06 10.22 20.35
CA LEU A 20 -7.22 9.29 21.10
C LEU A 20 -6.17 10.07 21.92
N LEU A 21 -6.05 9.78 23.22
CA LEU A 21 -5.10 10.46 24.11
C LEU A 21 -3.91 9.59 24.51
N GLU A 22 -4.12 8.30 24.77
CA GLU A 22 -3.06 7.39 25.21
C GLU A 22 -3.42 5.93 24.93
N THR A 23 -2.42 5.09 24.71
CA THR A 23 -2.62 3.65 24.47
C THR A 23 -1.65 2.80 25.30
N VAL A 24 -2.12 1.65 25.80
CA VAL A 24 -1.27 0.66 26.47
C VAL A 24 -1.60 -0.76 26.01
N HIS A 25 -0.56 -1.53 25.71
CA HIS A 25 -0.70 -2.95 25.38
C HIS A 25 -0.78 -3.76 26.68
N VAL A 26 -1.84 -4.55 26.83
CA VAL A 26 -2.12 -5.30 28.07
C VAL A 26 -2.63 -6.72 27.81
N TRP A 27 -2.45 -7.58 28.81
CA TRP A 27 -3.18 -8.84 28.93
C TRP A 27 -3.76 -9.00 30.34
N LYS A 28 -4.71 -9.91 30.50
CA LYS A 28 -5.30 -10.18 31.83
C LYS A 28 -4.26 -10.86 32.73
N THR A 29 -4.02 -10.30 33.91
CA THR A 29 -3.09 -10.85 34.90
C THR A 29 -3.49 -12.29 35.25
N GLY A 30 -2.52 -13.22 35.26
CA GLY A 30 -2.73 -14.64 35.61
C GLY A 30 -3.46 -15.49 34.57
N LYS A 31 -3.71 -15.00 33.34
CA LYS A 31 -4.32 -15.79 32.24
C LYS A 31 -3.35 -15.93 31.06
N LYS A 32 -3.64 -16.86 30.13
CA LYS A 32 -2.89 -17.00 28.85
C LYS A 32 -2.74 -15.62 28.18
N LYS A 33 -1.53 -15.29 27.73
CA LYS A 33 -1.17 -14.01 27.08
C LYS A 33 -1.99 -13.80 25.80
N LYS A 34 -3.17 -13.19 25.94
CA LYS A 34 -3.98 -12.69 24.83
C LYS A 34 -3.87 -11.16 24.84
N MET A 35 -3.11 -10.63 23.89
CA MET A 35 -2.85 -9.20 23.78
C MET A 35 -4.16 -8.43 23.54
N SER A 36 -4.35 -7.34 24.26
CA SER A 36 -5.44 -6.37 24.11
C SER A 36 -4.84 -4.98 24.23
N ILE A 37 -5.49 -3.98 23.64
CA ILE A 37 -5.03 -2.59 23.73
C ILE A 37 -6.07 -1.83 24.54
N LEU A 38 -5.63 -1.09 25.55
CA LEU A 38 -6.48 -0.11 26.23
C LEU A 38 -6.16 1.27 25.68
N CYS A 39 -7.21 2.00 25.32
CA CYS A 39 -7.14 3.32 24.72
C CYS A 39 -7.92 4.30 25.59
N VAL A 40 -7.33 5.43 25.93
CA VAL A 40 -8.03 6.56 26.56
C VAL A 40 -8.47 7.51 25.46
N VAL A 41 -9.76 7.81 25.39
CA VAL A 41 -10.34 8.65 24.35
C VAL A 41 -11.25 9.74 24.93
N VAL A 42 -11.40 10.85 24.22
CA VAL A 42 -12.28 11.96 24.59
C VAL A 42 -13.15 12.31 23.40
N ASP A 43 -14.43 12.62 23.65
CA ASP A 43 -15.33 13.12 22.60
C ASP A 43 -14.92 14.53 22.15
N ASP A 44 -15.06 14.85 20.86
CA ASP A 44 -14.78 16.22 20.34
C ASP A 44 -15.86 17.25 20.67
N PHE A 45 -17.03 16.81 21.14
CA PHE A 45 -18.15 17.68 21.50
C PHE A 45 -18.09 18.11 22.97
N ARG A 46 -18.41 19.39 23.24
CA ARG A 46 -18.48 19.92 24.61
C ARG A 46 -19.84 19.60 25.25
N PRO A 47 -19.89 19.19 26.53
CA PRO A 47 -18.76 18.97 27.44
C PRO A 47 -17.99 17.68 27.11
N MET A 48 -16.65 17.80 27.05
CA MET A 48 -15.75 16.70 26.72
C MET A 48 -15.83 15.60 27.79
N LYS A 49 -16.21 14.38 27.38
CA LYS A 49 -16.31 13.22 28.28
C LYS A 49 -15.19 12.22 27.98
N PRO A 50 -14.35 11.87 28.97
CA PRO A 50 -13.32 10.86 28.80
C PRO A 50 -13.88 9.44 28.92
N PHE A 51 -13.41 8.54 28.07
CA PHE A 51 -13.74 7.11 28.05
C PHE A 51 -12.48 6.25 28.01
N LEU A 52 -12.57 5.09 28.64
CA LEU A 52 -11.63 4.00 28.49
C LEU A 52 -12.20 2.96 27.54
N VAL A 53 -11.47 2.65 26.47
CA VAL A 53 -11.90 1.70 25.44
C VAL A 53 -10.91 0.56 25.35
N LYS A 54 -11.41 -0.67 25.32
CA LYS A 54 -10.60 -1.85 25.05
C LYS A 54 -10.75 -2.27 23.60
N VAL A 55 -9.64 -2.39 22.90
CA VAL A 55 -9.56 -2.80 21.50
C VAL A 55 -8.85 -4.16 21.40
N LYS A 56 -9.28 -4.99 20.44
CA LYS A 56 -8.62 -6.24 20.07
C LYS A 56 -8.37 -6.26 18.57
N ALA A 57 -7.22 -6.79 18.16
CA ALA A 57 -6.95 -7.09 16.76
C ALA A 57 -7.72 -8.36 16.34
N ASP A 58 -8.42 -8.28 15.21
CA ASP A 58 -9.03 -9.42 14.54
C ASP A 58 -7.96 -10.18 13.71
N ARG A 59 -8.30 -11.38 13.21
CA ARG A 59 -7.39 -12.23 12.41
C ARG A 59 -6.90 -11.58 11.10
N ALA A 60 -7.56 -10.50 10.67
CA ALA A 60 -7.25 -9.73 9.46
C ALA A 60 -6.59 -8.36 9.76
N GLU A 61 -5.93 -8.21 10.92
CA GLU A 61 -5.31 -6.95 11.39
C GLU A 61 -6.27 -5.75 11.55
N GLN A 62 -7.58 -5.97 11.46
CA GLN A 62 -8.59 -4.95 11.73
C GLN A 62 -8.83 -4.82 13.23
N TYR A 63 -8.80 -3.59 13.75
CA TYR A 63 -9.02 -3.29 15.16
C TYR A 63 -10.51 -3.12 15.47
N LYS A 64 -11.04 -3.91 16.42
CA LYS A 64 -12.43 -3.81 16.87
C LYS A 64 -12.54 -3.48 18.35
N ILE A 65 -13.46 -2.58 18.68
CA ILE A 65 -13.78 -2.22 20.08
C ILE A 65 -14.48 -3.41 20.74
N ALA A 66 -13.89 -3.92 21.83
CA ALA A 66 -14.44 -5.02 22.61
C ALA A 66 -15.27 -4.54 23.81
N ASN A 67 -14.82 -3.48 24.48
CA ASN A 67 -15.49 -2.93 25.66
C ASN A 67 -15.25 -1.42 25.75
N ARG A 68 -16.17 -0.69 26.39
CA ARG A 68 -16.09 0.74 26.65
C ARG A 68 -16.59 1.04 28.06
N TRP A 69 -15.85 1.87 28.79
CA TRP A 69 -16.17 2.34 30.14
C TRP A 69 -16.06 3.87 30.19
N PRO A 70 -17.09 4.58 30.68
CA PRO A 70 -16.96 6.00 31.02
C PRO A 70 -15.92 6.18 32.13
N LEU A 71 -15.03 7.16 32.00
CA LEU A 71 -14.00 7.37 33.02
C LEU A 71 -14.59 7.89 34.35
N ALA A 72 -15.78 8.49 34.30
CA ALA A 72 -16.53 8.90 35.49
C ALA A 72 -16.93 7.73 36.42
N GLU A 73 -16.94 6.49 35.93
CA GLU A 73 -17.23 5.30 36.73
C GLU A 73 -16.00 4.70 37.40
N LEU A 74 -14.81 5.22 37.10
CA LEU A 74 -13.55 4.75 37.68
C LEU A 74 -13.46 5.24 39.13
N LYS A 75 -13.33 4.32 40.09
CA LYS A 75 -13.29 4.64 41.53
C LYS A 75 -11.85 4.66 42.06
N LEU A 76 -11.04 3.70 41.61
CA LEU A 76 -9.68 3.51 42.10
C LEU A 76 -8.74 2.96 41.02
N VAL A 77 -7.51 3.44 41.02
CA VAL A 77 -6.40 2.93 40.21
C VAL A 77 -5.29 2.45 41.15
N ASP A 78 -5.00 1.16 41.15
CA ASP A 78 -3.88 0.57 41.91
C ASP A 78 -2.70 0.28 40.98
N GLY A 79 -1.61 1.02 41.18
CA GLY A 79 -0.37 0.89 40.42
C GLY A 79 0.47 -0.35 40.77
N LYS A 80 0.10 -1.11 41.81
CA LYS A 80 0.81 -2.30 42.35
C LYS A 80 2.30 -2.07 42.65
N THR A 81 2.65 -2.11 43.94
CA THR A 81 3.99 -2.10 44.54
C THR A 81 4.96 -1.01 44.05
N LEU A 82 5.24 -0.02 44.90
CA LEU A 82 6.12 1.13 44.61
C LEU A 82 7.61 0.76 44.38
N ASN A 83 8.06 -0.38 44.92
CA ASN A 83 9.49 -0.74 45.02
C ASN A 83 9.95 -1.81 44.00
N GLN A 84 9.05 -2.35 43.19
CA GLN A 84 9.37 -3.37 42.19
C GLN A 84 8.83 -2.90 40.83
N ALA A 85 9.57 -3.13 39.75
CA ALA A 85 9.18 -2.79 38.37
C ALA A 85 8.01 -3.65 37.86
N SER A 86 6.91 -3.69 38.62
CA SER A 86 5.72 -4.44 38.30
C SER A 86 5.06 -3.85 37.07
N LEU A 87 4.71 -4.71 36.13
CA LEU A 87 3.90 -4.38 34.96
C LEU A 87 2.40 -4.49 35.26
N ASP A 88 2.03 -4.99 36.44
CA ASP A 88 0.63 -5.22 36.82
C ASP A 88 -0.01 -3.93 37.35
N PHE A 89 -1.27 -3.70 37.03
CA PHE A 89 -2.09 -2.63 37.59
C PHE A 89 -3.57 -3.02 37.58
N ASP A 90 -4.32 -2.52 38.56
CA ASP A 90 -5.74 -2.83 38.72
C ASP A 90 -6.58 -1.56 38.50
N LEU A 91 -7.63 -1.67 37.69
CA LEU A 91 -8.64 -0.62 37.47
C LEU A 91 -9.95 -1.02 38.13
N HIS A 92 -10.43 -0.18 39.05
CA HIS A 92 -11.63 -0.44 39.83
C HIS A 92 -12.79 0.40 39.31
N PHE A 93 -13.69 -0.24 38.56
CA PHE A 93 -15.01 0.28 38.23
C PHE A 93 -16.03 -0.39 39.16
N ASP A 94 -17.17 -0.86 38.64
CA ASP A 94 -18.04 -1.79 39.36
C ASP A 94 -17.42 -3.19 39.53
N LYS A 95 -16.46 -3.52 38.65
CA LYS A 95 -15.66 -4.74 38.73
C LYS A 95 -14.18 -4.37 38.73
N VAL A 96 -13.37 -5.18 39.41
CA VAL A 96 -11.91 -5.03 39.44
C VAL A 96 -11.32 -5.68 38.19
N TYR A 97 -10.67 -4.89 37.35
CA TYR A 97 -9.97 -5.36 36.16
C TYR A 97 -8.46 -5.35 36.40
N LYS A 98 -7.89 -6.55 36.52
CA LYS A 98 -6.45 -6.77 36.71
C LYS A 98 -5.76 -6.91 35.36
N TRP A 99 -4.82 -6.02 35.08
CA TRP A 99 -4.09 -5.94 33.81
C TRP A 99 -2.59 -6.02 34.04
N THR A 100 -1.89 -6.63 33.09
CA THR A 100 -0.43 -6.60 33.00
C THR A 100 -0.06 -5.86 31.72
N ALA A 101 0.70 -4.78 31.84
CA ALA A 101 1.22 -4.00 30.72
C ALA A 101 2.36 -4.73 30.00
N SER A 102 2.53 -4.43 28.71
CA SER A 102 3.63 -4.96 27.91
C SER A 102 4.98 -4.36 28.32
N ARG A 103 4.99 -3.07 28.66
CA ARG A 103 6.17 -2.31 29.04
C ARG A 103 5.87 -1.36 30.19
N LEU A 104 6.91 -1.05 30.98
CA LEU A 104 6.79 -0.23 32.19
C LEU A 104 6.58 1.26 31.87
N ASP A 105 7.20 1.74 30.79
CA ASP A 105 7.05 3.10 30.25
C ASP A 105 5.60 3.34 29.78
N GLU A 106 5.03 2.41 28.99
CA GLU A 106 3.63 2.47 28.57
C GLU A 106 2.68 2.50 29.79
N LYS A 107 2.92 1.65 30.79
CA LYS A 107 2.15 1.66 32.05
C LYS A 107 2.22 3.02 32.75
N LYS A 108 3.43 3.58 32.93
CA LYS A 108 3.63 4.88 33.60
C LYS A 108 2.96 6.02 32.86
N ALA A 109 3.09 6.06 31.52
CA ALA A 109 2.45 7.05 30.68
C ALA A 109 0.92 6.96 30.77
N PHE A 110 0.37 5.75 30.67
CA PHE A 110 -1.06 5.49 30.77
C PHE A 110 -1.65 5.91 32.12
N ILE A 111 -1.04 5.52 33.25
CA ILE A 111 -1.51 5.92 34.59
C ILE A 111 -1.43 7.44 34.76
N ARG A 112 -0.37 8.08 34.26
CA ARG A 112 -0.22 9.55 34.28
C ARG A 112 -1.32 10.24 33.47
N CYS A 113 -1.68 9.70 32.31
CA CYS A 113 -2.79 10.20 31.50
C CYS A 113 -4.12 10.15 32.28
N LEU A 114 -4.42 9.02 32.93
CA LEU A 114 -5.62 8.89 33.77
C LEU A 114 -5.64 9.89 34.94
N TRP A 115 -4.50 10.11 35.58
CA TRP A 115 -4.37 11.08 36.68
C TRP A 115 -4.64 12.52 36.21
N LYS A 116 -4.08 12.93 35.06
CA LYS A 116 -4.33 14.25 34.47
C LYS A 116 -5.81 14.45 34.12
N LEU A 117 -6.46 13.43 33.59
CA LEU A 117 -7.89 13.48 33.26
C LEU A 117 -8.78 13.53 34.50
N ASN A 118 -8.39 12.86 35.60
CA ASN A 118 -9.11 12.93 36.86
C ASN A 118 -9.16 14.36 37.41
N HIS A 119 -8.03 15.06 37.42
CA HIS A 119 -7.95 16.45 37.83
C HIS A 119 -8.73 17.39 36.92
N ARG A 120 -8.67 17.16 35.60
CA ARG A 120 -9.25 18.07 34.60
C ARG A 120 -10.76 17.89 34.41
N PHE A 121 -11.28 16.67 34.51
CA PHE A 121 -12.67 16.36 34.12
C PHE A 121 -13.51 15.72 35.23
N LEU A 122 -12.89 15.19 36.29
CA LEU A 122 -13.57 14.39 37.32
C LEU A 122 -13.42 14.96 38.74
N SER A 123 -12.94 16.21 38.87
CA SER A 123 -12.77 16.91 40.14
C SER A 123 -12.04 16.08 41.21
N SER A 124 -11.05 15.29 40.82
CA SER A 124 -10.29 14.41 41.72
C SER A 124 -11.09 13.28 42.41
N SER A 125 -12.21 12.86 41.83
CA SER A 125 -13.04 11.78 42.41
C SER A 125 -12.39 10.39 42.40
N VAL A 126 -11.39 10.15 41.53
CA VAL A 126 -10.68 8.87 41.46
C VAL A 126 -9.50 8.82 42.44
N THR A 127 -9.42 7.74 43.23
CA THR A 127 -8.29 7.48 44.15
C THR A 127 -7.15 6.75 43.45
N PHE A 128 -5.91 7.20 43.64
CA PHE A 128 -4.71 6.57 43.08
C PHE A 128 -3.86 5.98 44.21
N VAL A 129 -3.61 4.67 44.15
CA VAL A 129 -2.89 3.91 45.18
C VAL A 129 -1.66 3.25 44.55
N ASN A 130 -0.52 3.24 45.25
CA ASN A 130 0.75 2.67 44.75
C ASN A 130 1.22 3.25 43.40
N VAL A 131 0.89 4.51 43.14
CA VAL A 131 1.36 5.26 41.97
C VAL A 131 2.38 6.27 42.48
N PRO A 132 3.61 6.35 41.91
CA PRO A 132 4.56 7.38 42.29
C PRO A 132 3.89 8.74 42.12
N SER A 133 3.96 9.57 43.17
CA SER A 133 3.39 10.92 43.18
C SER A 133 3.84 11.65 41.92
N CYS A 134 2.92 11.89 41.00
CA CYS A 134 3.15 12.76 39.85
C CYS A 134 3.10 14.21 40.34
N THR A 135 4.04 14.58 41.21
CA THR A 135 4.45 15.96 41.41
C THR A 135 5.18 16.37 40.14
N ALA A 136 4.55 17.24 39.35
CA ALA A 136 5.20 17.89 38.23
C ALA A 136 6.45 18.62 38.75
N GLU A 137 7.61 18.25 38.21
CA GLU A 137 8.73 19.17 38.10
C GLU A 137 8.22 20.40 37.31
N GLY A 138 8.39 21.59 37.88
CA GLY A 138 8.09 22.87 37.22
C GLY A 138 6.69 23.45 37.51
N ASN A 139 6.44 23.83 38.76
CA ASN A 139 5.79 25.10 39.14
C ASN A 139 5.60 25.12 40.65
N VAL A 140 6.49 25.82 41.35
CA VAL A 140 6.22 26.29 42.71
C VAL A 140 5.27 27.47 42.58
N MET A 141 3.97 27.18 42.50
CA MET A 141 2.96 28.16 42.86
C MET A 141 2.77 28.03 44.37
N PHE A 142 3.44 28.89 45.12
CA PHE A 142 2.97 29.21 46.46
C PHE A 142 1.55 29.76 46.32
N PRO A 143 0.53 29.21 46.99
CA PRO A 143 -0.74 29.88 47.06
C PRO A 143 -0.54 31.15 47.88
N VAL A 144 -0.39 32.28 47.19
CA VAL A 144 -0.65 33.61 47.72
C VAL A 144 -2.16 33.66 48.00
N THR A 145 -2.55 33.32 49.23
CA THR A 145 -3.85 33.70 49.78
C THR A 145 -3.81 35.19 50.12
N THR A 146 -4.04 36.02 49.11
CA THR A 146 -4.52 37.39 49.31
C THR A 146 -6.04 37.35 49.46
N GLY A 147 -6.52 37.81 50.62
CA GLY A 147 -7.87 38.37 50.76
C GLY A 147 -8.88 37.53 51.53
N SER A 148 -8.70 37.44 52.85
CA SER A 148 -9.74 37.66 53.89
C SER A 148 -9.40 36.85 55.16
N PRO A 149 -9.10 37.49 56.30
CA PRO A 149 -9.17 36.84 57.59
C PRO A 149 -10.35 37.40 58.39
N GLU A 150 -11.58 37.14 57.94
CA GLU A 150 -12.70 37.06 58.87
C GLU A 150 -12.89 35.58 59.23
N GLY A 151 -11.99 35.11 60.07
CA GLY A 151 -11.97 33.77 60.62
C GLY A 151 -11.03 33.82 61.81
N LEU A 152 -11.59 34.20 62.96
CA LEU A 152 -11.05 34.12 64.32
C LEU A 152 -9.66 33.46 64.35
N SER A 153 -8.61 34.28 64.52
CA SER A 153 -7.33 33.80 64.99
C SER A 153 -7.62 33.02 66.28
N ALA A 154 -7.55 31.70 66.19
CA ALA A 154 -7.53 30.86 67.38
C ALA A 154 -6.32 31.33 68.18
N TYR A 155 -6.59 31.89 69.36
CA TYR A 155 -5.55 32.29 70.30
C TYR A 155 -4.61 31.09 70.50
N GLN A 156 -3.37 31.21 70.03
CA GLN A 156 -2.34 30.21 70.27
C GLN A 156 -1.84 30.44 71.70
N GLU A 157 -2.27 29.59 72.63
CA GLU A 157 -1.75 29.62 74.00
C GLU A 157 -0.23 29.38 73.98
N MET A 158 0.48 30.21 74.74
CA MET A 158 1.93 30.18 74.91
C MET A 158 2.39 28.75 75.24
N SER A 159 3.35 28.24 74.48
CA SER A 159 3.91 26.91 74.70
C SER A 159 4.54 26.84 76.10
N PRO A 160 4.44 25.71 76.83
CA PRO A 160 5.09 25.55 78.13
C PRO A 160 6.61 25.75 78.07
N LYS A 161 7.23 25.61 76.89
CA LYS A 161 8.64 25.98 76.66
C LYS A 161 8.84 27.50 76.57
N GLU A 162 7.96 28.19 75.84
CA GLU A 162 8.01 29.65 75.71
C GLU A 162 7.71 30.32 77.05
N ALA A 163 6.79 29.78 77.84
CA ALA A 163 6.50 30.24 79.19
C ALA A 163 7.70 30.00 80.14
N ALA A 164 8.37 28.84 80.04
CA ALA A 164 9.57 28.56 80.81
C ALA A 164 10.74 29.48 80.42
N ASP A 165 10.91 29.77 79.13
CA ASP A 165 11.96 30.68 78.65
C ASP A 165 11.65 32.14 79.03
N MET A 166 10.39 32.58 78.98
CA MET A 166 9.99 33.89 79.51
C MET A 166 10.23 34.02 81.01
N LEU A 167 9.94 32.98 81.79
CA LEU A 167 10.23 32.95 83.23
C LEU A 167 11.74 33.00 83.52
N ARG A 168 12.53 32.28 82.73
CA ARG A 168 13.99 32.28 82.84
C ARG A 168 14.60 33.64 82.49
N LEU A 169 14.02 34.30 81.50
CA LEU A 169 14.37 35.67 81.12
C LEU A 169 14.04 36.62 82.29
N MET A 170 12.85 36.51 82.87
CA MET A 170 12.43 37.33 84.02
C MET A 170 13.34 37.16 85.26
N GLU A 171 13.76 35.93 85.59
CA GLU A 171 14.72 35.65 86.68
C GLU A 171 16.09 36.31 86.43
N GLN A 172 16.56 36.37 85.18
CA GLN A 172 17.84 37.01 84.85
C GLN A 172 17.82 38.53 85.04
N TYR A 173 16.65 39.17 84.90
CA TYR A 173 16.50 40.62 85.00
C TYR A 173 16.05 41.09 86.40
N GLU A 174 15.69 40.19 87.31
CA GLU A 174 15.27 40.48 88.69
C GLU A 174 16.27 41.36 89.50
N PRO A 175 17.61 41.25 89.35
CA PRO A 175 18.56 42.14 90.01
C PRO A 175 18.59 43.57 89.42
N ILE A 176 18.20 43.72 88.15
CA ILE A 176 18.31 44.96 87.37
C ILE A 176 17.02 45.79 87.48
N VAL A 177 15.88 45.14 87.74
CA VAL A 177 14.57 45.79 88.04
C VAL A 177 14.64 46.71 89.25
N ASN A 178 15.54 46.44 90.20
CA ASN A 178 15.79 47.31 91.37
C ASN A 178 16.44 48.66 91.01
N ASN A 179 16.90 48.84 89.76
CA ASN A 179 17.37 50.10 89.19
C ASN A 179 16.73 50.29 87.79
N SER A 180 15.49 50.82 87.79
CA SER A 180 14.66 50.94 86.59
C SER A 180 15.29 51.76 85.46
N VAL A 181 16.20 52.69 85.78
CA VAL A 181 16.87 53.54 84.77
C VAL A 181 17.95 52.76 84.05
N ALA A 182 18.81 52.03 84.78
CA ALA A 182 19.84 51.18 84.18
C ALA A 182 19.22 50.03 83.36
N PHE A 183 18.08 49.49 83.81
CA PHE A 183 17.32 48.49 83.06
C PHE A 183 16.80 49.05 81.72
N ALA A 184 16.22 50.26 81.72
CA ALA A 184 15.72 50.91 80.51
C ALA A 184 16.85 51.25 79.53
N GLU A 185 18.02 51.67 80.03
CA GLU A 185 19.20 51.94 79.19
C GLU A 185 19.75 50.65 78.56
N GLN A 186 19.84 49.55 79.33
CA GLN A 186 20.25 48.25 78.81
C GLN A 186 19.28 47.74 77.73
N LEU A 187 17.97 47.81 77.98
CA LEU A 187 16.95 47.40 77.01
C LEU A 187 16.97 48.29 75.75
N SER A 188 17.19 49.60 75.91
CA SER A 188 17.35 50.54 74.79
C SER A 188 18.59 50.24 73.96
N SER A 189 19.70 49.86 74.61
CA SER A 189 20.93 49.45 73.94
C SER A 189 20.75 48.13 73.18
N ASP A 190 20.15 47.13 73.82
CA ASP A 190 19.91 45.82 73.21
C ASP A 190 18.91 45.93 72.03
N LEU A 191 17.87 46.75 72.16
CA LEU A 191 16.93 47.05 71.09
C LEU A 191 17.61 47.77 69.93
N HIS A 192 18.54 48.70 70.20
CA HIS A 192 19.31 49.37 69.15
C HIS A 192 20.21 48.41 68.37
N VAL A 193 20.90 47.48 69.06
CA VAL A 193 21.72 46.44 68.41
C VAL A 193 20.85 45.50 67.58
N LEU A 194 19.66 45.15 68.08
CA LEU A 194 18.72 44.30 67.34
C LEU A 194 18.19 45.01 66.09
N ASP A 195 17.84 46.29 66.19
CA ASP A 195 17.39 47.10 65.06
C ASP A 195 18.49 47.25 64.00
N GLU A 196 19.74 47.44 64.42
CA GLU A 196 20.89 47.47 63.50
C GLU A 196 21.07 46.12 62.79
N ALA A 197 21.01 45.01 63.52
CA ALA A 197 21.11 43.67 62.95
C ALA A 197 19.94 43.38 61.98
N ASN A 198 18.73 43.81 62.32
CA ASN A 198 17.53 43.60 61.52
C ASN A 198 17.58 44.43 60.23
N LEU A 199 17.99 45.71 60.30
CA LEU A 199 18.21 46.55 59.11
C LEU A 199 19.28 45.95 58.19
N ARG A 200 20.41 45.48 58.72
CA ARG A 200 21.46 44.82 57.91
C ARG A 200 20.95 43.54 57.26
N ALA A 201 20.16 42.73 57.96
CA ALA A 201 19.56 41.52 57.42
C ALA A 201 18.58 41.86 56.29
N ILE A 202 17.69 42.83 56.49
CA ILE A 202 16.74 43.33 55.47
C ILE A 202 17.49 43.82 54.23
N ILE A 203 18.48 44.71 54.39
CA ILE A 203 19.28 45.26 53.28
C ILE A 203 20.02 44.13 52.54
N SER A 204 20.58 43.15 53.26
CA SER A 204 21.25 42.01 52.63
C SER A 204 20.28 41.14 51.83
N SER A 205 19.06 40.93 52.33
CA SER A 205 18.03 40.16 51.65
C SER A 205 17.52 40.89 50.40
N GLU A 206 17.38 42.21 50.45
CA GLU A 206 16.96 43.03 49.30
C GLU A 206 18.01 43.00 48.18
N ASN A 207 19.30 43.09 48.53
CA ASN A 207 20.40 42.94 47.58
C ASN A 207 20.46 41.54 46.94
N GLN A 208 20.16 40.48 47.71
CA GLN A 208 20.08 39.12 47.17
C GLN A 208 18.87 38.94 46.24
N VAL A 209 17.72 39.50 46.60
CA VAL A 209 16.50 39.45 45.78
C VAL A 209 16.69 40.20 44.46
N THR A 210 17.31 41.38 44.49
CA THR A 210 17.62 42.15 43.26
C THR A 210 18.61 41.42 42.36
N GLN A 211 19.62 40.76 42.92
CA GLN A 211 20.55 39.93 42.14
C GLN A 211 19.85 38.71 41.51
N LEU A 212 18.92 38.09 42.23
CA LEU A 212 18.10 37.00 41.71
C LEU A 212 17.19 37.48 40.57
N MET A 213 16.56 38.66 40.71
CA MET A 213 15.73 39.25 39.64
C MET A 213 16.56 39.51 38.38
N HIS A 214 17.75 40.09 38.50
CA HIS A 214 18.63 40.30 37.34
C HIS A 214 19.01 38.97 36.67
N SER A 215 19.29 37.93 37.45
CA SER A 215 19.63 36.61 36.91
C SER A 215 18.44 35.97 36.16
N ILE A 216 17.21 36.23 36.63
CA ILE A 216 15.98 35.80 35.95
C ILE A 216 15.79 36.58 34.65
N ASP A 217 16.01 37.90 34.66
CA ASP A 217 15.89 38.73 33.45
C ASP A 217 16.90 38.31 32.38
N GLU A 218 18.14 37.98 32.79
CA GLU A 218 19.17 37.47 31.89
C GLU A 218 18.81 36.09 31.33
N ALA A 219 18.26 35.20 32.16
CA ALA A 219 17.75 33.91 31.72
C ALA A 219 16.56 34.05 30.75
N LEU A 220 15.65 34.99 31.00
CA LEU A 220 14.52 35.30 30.11
C LEU A 220 15.00 35.85 28.76
N ALA A 221 16.01 36.73 28.78
CA ALA A 221 16.61 37.25 27.55
C ALA A 221 17.28 36.14 26.73
N GLU A 222 17.95 35.19 27.39
CA GLU A 222 18.57 34.05 26.72
C GLU A 222 17.52 33.08 26.15
N VAL A 223 16.42 32.84 26.86
CA VAL A 223 15.29 32.07 26.33
C VAL A 223 14.71 32.74 25.08
N ALA A 224 14.50 34.05 25.10
CA ALA A 224 14.03 34.78 23.92
C ALA A 224 15.00 34.68 22.72
N ARG A 225 16.31 34.66 22.99
CA ARG A 225 17.34 34.45 21.95
C ARG A 225 17.24 33.05 21.33
N VAL A 226 17.02 32.02 22.16
CA VAL A 226 16.82 30.64 21.70
C VAL A 226 15.52 30.51 20.89
N GLU A 227 14.44 31.13 21.35
CA GLU A 227 13.16 31.15 20.62
C GLU A 227 13.30 31.77 19.23
N ASN A 228 13.97 32.92 19.12
CA ASN A 228 14.26 33.55 17.83
C ASN A 228 15.10 32.64 16.93
N THR A 229 16.09 31.95 17.49
CA THR A 229 16.93 31.03 16.72
C THR A 229 16.11 29.84 16.21
N LEU A 230 15.22 29.28 17.05
CA LEU A 230 14.30 28.21 16.66
C LEU A 230 13.32 28.65 15.58
N GLN A 231 12.81 29.88 15.66
CA GLN A 231 11.93 30.45 14.65
C GLN A 231 12.60 30.50 13.28
N VAL A 232 13.85 30.93 13.20
CA VAL A 232 14.62 30.94 11.94
C VAL A 232 14.80 29.52 11.37
N TYR A 233 15.07 28.53 12.22
CA TYR A 233 15.17 27.15 11.78
C TYR A 233 13.84 26.58 11.29
N ASP A 234 12.71 26.93 11.93
CA ASP A 234 11.38 26.50 11.51
C ASP A 234 11.01 27.09 10.13
N GLU A 235 11.32 28.37 9.91
CA GLU A 235 11.12 29.02 8.60
C GLU A 235 11.96 28.37 7.50
N LEU A 236 13.23 28.06 7.77
CA LEU A 236 14.11 27.36 6.83
C LEU A 236 13.59 25.94 6.53
N LEU A 237 13.19 25.19 7.55
CA LEU A 237 12.60 23.86 7.39
C LEU A 237 11.28 23.91 6.61
N GLY A 238 10.47 24.94 6.85
CA GLY A 238 9.25 25.21 6.09
C GLY A 238 9.53 25.43 4.60
N SER A 239 10.54 26.25 4.28
CA SER A 239 10.97 26.50 2.91
C SER A 239 11.51 25.23 2.22
N VAL A 240 12.40 24.49 2.89
CA VAL A 240 12.95 23.23 2.37
C VAL A 240 11.85 22.19 2.15
N LYS A 241 10.88 22.11 3.05
CA LYS A 241 9.72 21.22 2.89
C LYS A 241 8.90 21.59 1.65
N GLN A 242 8.60 22.87 1.44
CA GLN A 242 7.88 23.32 0.24
C GLN A 242 8.64 22.99 -1.05
N GLN A 243 9.96 23.19 -1.05
CA GLN A 243 10.81 22.80 -2.19
C GLN A 243 10.79 21.29 -2.43
N MET A 244 10.88 20.49 -1.37
CA MET A 244 10.81 19.03 -1.46
C MET A 244 9.45 18.55 -1.98
N ASP A 245 8.36 19.14 -1.52
CA ASP A 245 7.01 18.83 -1.99
C ASP A 245 6.85 19.16 -3.47
N HIS A 246 7.37 20.31 -3.93
CA HIS A 246 7.39 20.68 -5.34
C HIS A 246 8.19 19.67 -6.19
N ILE A 247 9.41 19.32 -5.75
CA ILE A 247 10.25 18.32 -6.43
C ILE A 247 9.54 16.97 -6.49
N TYR A 248 8.88 16.54 -5.42
CA TYR A 248 8.15 15.28 -5.39
C TYR A 248 6.99 15.28 -6.39
N GLN A 249 6.23 16.38 -6.48
CA GLN A 249 5.15 16.52 -7.47
C GLN A 249 5.68 16.46 -8.90
N GLU A 250 6.72 17.24 -9.21
CA GLU A 250 7.40 17.24 -10.52
C GLU A 250 7.91 15.83 -10.88
N ASN A 251 8.56 15.14 -9.94
CA ASN A 251 9.09 13.81 -10.19
C ASN A 251 7.98 12.76 -10.37
N SER A 252 6.86 12.89 -9.64
CA SER A 252 5.67 12.05 -9.86
C SER A 252 5.08 12.23 -11.26
N LEU A 253 5.01 13.48 -11.74
CA LEU A 253 4.61 13.78 -13.11
C LEU A 253 5.59 13.18 -14.12
N LEU A 254 6.89 13.30 -13.88
CA LEU A 254 7.93 12.73 -14.74
C LEU A 254 7.85 11.20 -14.81
N HIS A 255 7.63 10.53 -13.68
CA HIS A 255 7.40 9.08 -13.63
C HIS A 255 6.15 8.68 -14.41
N ARG A 256 5.05 9.43 -14.29
CA ARG A 256 3.83 9.20 -15.09
C ARG A 256 4.08 9.39 -16.57
N ILE A 257 4.78 10.46 -16.97
CA ILE A 257 5.15 10.71 -18.36
C ILE A 257 6.02 9.56 -18.89
N THR A 258 7.01 9.12 -18.12
CA THR A 258 7.90 8.02 -18.51
C THR A 258 7.10 6.72 -18.66
N SER A 259 6.26 6.38 -17.69
CA SER A 259 5.37 5.20 -17.79
C SER A 259 4.44 5.29 -19.01
N ASN A 260 3.90 6.47 -19.31
CA ASN A 260 3.02 6.63 -20.47
C ASN A 260 3.80 6.51 -21.78
N LYS A 261 5.03 7.04 -21.84
CA LYS A 261 5.93 6.89 -22.99
C LYS A 261 6.29 5.43 -23.25
N THR A 262 6.61 4.66 -22.20
CA THR A 262 6.89 3.23 -22.34
C THR A 262 5.67 2.48 -22.85
N LYS A 263 4.49 2.68 -22.25
CA LYS A 263 3.25 2.03 -22.71
C LYS A 263 2.89 2.42 -24.13
N LEU A 264 3.07 3.69 -24.50
CA LEU A 264 2.84 4.15 -25.86
C LEU A 264 3.82 3.50 -26.85
N MET A 265 5.08 3.35 -26.46
CA MET A 265 6.08 2.66 -27.28
C MET A 265 5.73 1.19 -27.47
N ASP A 266 5.35 0.49 -26.40
CA ASP A 266 4.93 -0.92 -26.46
C ASP A 266 3.73 -1.10 -27.40
N GLU A 267 2.79 -0.15 -27.36
CA GLU A 267 1.63 -0.12 -28.24
C GLU A 267 2.00 0.11 -29.70
N ILE A 268 2.88 1.08 -29.97
CA ILE A 268 3.37 1.34 -31.33
C ILE A 268 4.14 0.13 -31.86
N LEU A 269 4.96 -0.51 -31.03
CA LEU A 269 5.69 -1.73 -31.40
C LEU A 269 4.74 -2.89 -31.69
N PHE A 270 3.69 -3.07 -30.88
CA PHE A 270 2.63 -4.03 -31.14
C PHE A 270 1.99 -3.79 -32.51
N LEU A 271 1.47 -2.58 -32.75
CA LEU A 271 0.82 -2.26 -34.02
C LEU A 271 1.78 -2.43 -35.21
N THR A 272 3.02 -1.97 -35.08
CA THR A 272 4.01 -2.05 -36.17
C THR A 272 4.42 -3.51 -36.46
N THR A 273 4.55 -4.35 -35.44
CA THR A 273 4.97 -5.75 -35.62
C THR A 273 3.86 -6.60 -36.21
N TYR A 274 2.61 -6.40 -35.78
CA TYR A 274 1.49 -7.25 -36.17
C TYR A 274 0.72 -6.75 -37.40
N LEU A 275 0.80 -5.45 -37.73
CA LEU A 275 0.16 -4.86 -38.91
C LEU A 275 1.15 -4.53 -40.05
N SER A 276 2.34 -5.13 -40.04
CA SER A 276 3.28 -5.00 -41.16
C SER A 276 3.26 -6.24 -42.06
N LEU A 277 2.91 -6.06 -43.32
CA LEU A 277 3.27 -7.01 -44.38
C LEU A 277 4.50 -6.50 -45.13
N SER A 278 5.42 -7.42 -45.47
CA SER A 278 6.58 -7.08 -46.30
C SER A 278 6.12 -6.69 -47.71
N LYS A 279 6.89 -5.83 -48.38
CA LYS A 279 6.60 -5.41 -49.76
C LYS A 279 6.57 -6.60 -50.73
N GLU A 280 7.42 -7.60 -50.50
CA GLU A 280 7.48 -8.83 -51.28
C GLU A 280 6.19 -9.65 -51.16
N HIS A 281 5.61 -9.75 -49.96
CA HIS A 281 4.32 -10.41 -49.76
C HIS A 281 3.17 -9.64 -50.43
N CYS A 282 3.17 -8.30 -50.35
CA CYS A 282 2.18 -7.47 -51.04
C CYS A 282 2.25 -7.63 -52.56
N GLU A 283 3.44 -7.68 -53.14
CA GLU A 283 3.66 -7.90 -54.57
C GLU A 283 3.24 -9.31 -55.00
N ALA A 284 3.59 -10.34 -54.23
CA ALA A 284 3.19 -11.73 -54.50
C ALA A 284 1.67 -11.93 -54.48
N LEU A 285 0.96 -11.26 -53.55
CA LEU A 285 -0.50 -11.30 -53.47
C LEU A 285 -1.18 -10.48 -54.57
N SER A 286 -0.61 -9.34 -54.95
CA SER A 286 -1.16 -8.48 -56.01
C SER A 286 -1.02 -9.09 -57.40
N GLN A 287 0.11 -9.76 -57.67
CA GLN A 287 0.37 -10.41 -58.95
C GLN A 287 -0.34 -11.76 -59.07
N GLY A 288 -0.46 -12.51 -57.97
CA GLY A 288 -1.16 -13.81 -57.95
C GLY A 288 -0.63 -14.81 -58.98
N ASP A 289 0.67 -14.76 -59.30
CA ASP A 289 1.26 -15.57 -60.37
C ASP A 289 1.59 -16.99 -59.88
N LEU A 290 0.90 -17.97 -60.45
CA LEU A 290 1.07 -19.39 -60.15
C LEU A 290 1.84 -20.16 -61.24
N SER A 291 2.48 -19.46 -62.17
CA SER A 291 3.15 -20.07 -63.34
C SER A 291 4.41 -20.90 -63.00
N SER A 292 4.97 -20.75 -61.79
CA SER A 292 6.18 -21.46 -61.35
C SER A 292 6.04 -21.98 -59.92
N PRO A 293 6.53 -23.21 -59.60
CA PRO A 293 6.54 -23.75 -58.24
C PRO A 293 7.20 -22.84 -57.19
N SER A 294 8.18 -22.02 -57.59
CA SER A 294 8.81 -21.03 -56.70
C SER A 294 7.87 -19.87 -56.36
N ARG A 295 7.07 -19.41 -57.32
CA ARG A 295 6.08 -18.33 -57.11
C ARG A 295 4.88 -18.83 -56.32
N VAL A 296 4.47 -20.08 -56.51
CA VAL A 296 3.45 -20.73 -55.68
C VAL A 296 3.87 -20.75 -54.20
N LYS A 297 5.13 -21.10 -53.89
CA LYS A 297 5.65 -21.04 -52.52
C LYS A 297 5.67 -19.62 -51.95
N ALA A 298 6.00 -18.62 -52.77
CA ALA A 298 5.97 -17.21 -52.36
C ALA A 298 4.53 -16.73 -52.08
N CYS A 299 3.55 -17.12 -52.89
CA CYS A 299 2.14 -16.84 -52.64
C CYS A 299 1.63 -17.54 -51.38
N ILE A 300 2.03 -18.79 -51.11
CA ILE A 300 1.68 -19.50 -49.87
C ILE A 300 2.20 -18.73 -48.65
N ALA A 301 3.48 -18.40 -48.63
CA ALA A 301 4.08 -17.64 -47.54
C ALA A 301 3.41 -16.26 -47.36
N ALA A 302 3.05 -15.60 -48.46
CA ALA A 302 2.35 -14.31 -48.41
C ALA A 302 0.90 -14.43 -47.91
N THR A 303 0.18 -15.49 -48.30
CA THR A 303 -1.19 -15.76 -47.80
C THR A 303 -1.21 -16.13 -46.32
N GLU A 304 -0.22 -16.91 -45.85
CA GLU A 304 -0.05 -17.26 -44.44
C GLU A 304 0.27 -16.02 -43.60
N ALA A 305 1.20 -15.18 -44.07
CA ALA A 305 1.51 -13.90 -43.43
C ALA A 305 0.30 -12.95 -43.38
N LEU A 306 -0.48 -12.86 -44.47
CA LEU A 306 -1.71 -12.07 -44.51
C LEU A 306 -2.76 -12.58 -43.51
N SER A 307 -3.00 -13.90 -43.45
CA SER A 307 -3.91 -14.47 -42.45
C SER A 307 -3.44 -14.23 -41.03
N ALA A 308 -2.13 -14.37 -40.77
CA ALA A 308 -1.57 -14.10 -39.44
C ALA A 308 -1.80 -12.65 -39.02
N CYS A 309 -1.68 -11.67 -39.93
CA CYS A 309 -1.98 -10.26 -39.64
C CYS A 309 -3.48 -9.99 -39.46
N MET A 310 -4.36 -10.67 -40.20
CA MET A 310 -5.81 -10.52 -40.09
C MET A 310 -6.42 -11.20 -38.86
N ASP A 311 -5.80 -12.28 -38.37
CA ASP A 311 -6.25 -13.05 -37.20
C ASP A 311 -5.86 -12.40 -35.85
N VAL A 312 -4.97 -11.39 -35.86
CA VAL A 312 -4.59 -10.64 -34.65
C VAL A 312 -5.81 -9.93 -34.07
N GLN A 313 -6.07 -10.15 -32.78
CA GLN A 313 -7.17 -9.49 -32.06
C GLN A 313 -6.86 -8.01 -31.81
N ILE A 314 -7.18 -7.18 -32.78
CA ILE A 314 -7.04 -5.73 -32.68
C ILE A 314 -8.21 -5.19 -31.84
N GLN A 315 -7.90 -4.47 -30.76
CA GLN A 315 -8.94 -3.82 -29.95
C GLN A 315 -9.77 -2.85 -30.82
N PRO A 316 -11.10 -2.75 -30.58
CA PRO A 316 -11.98 -1.86 -31.36
C PRO A 316 -11.54 -0.39 -31.38
N ALA A 317 -10.83 0.06 -30.33
CA ALA A 317 -10.31 1.42 -30.23
C ALA A 317 -9.24 1.74 -31.30
N TYR A 318 -8.38 0.79 -31.67
CA TYR A 318 -7.34 1.03 -32.68
C TYR A 318 -7.93 1.27 -34.07
N ARG A 319 -9.15 0.81 -34.36
CA ARG A 319 -9.83 1.07 -35.65
C ARG A 319 -10.18 2.54 -35.86
N LYS A 320 -10.09 3.37 -34.81
CA LYS A 320 -10.23 4.83 -34.92
C LYS A 320 -8.95 5.51 -35.43
N LEU A 321 -7.81 4.83 -35.39
CA LEU A 321 -6.55 5.33 -35.94
C LEU A 321 -6.60 5.17 -37.46
N GLN A 322 -6.38 6.27 -38.18
CA GLN A 322 -6.45 6.29 -39.64
C GLN A 322 -5.47 5.29 -40.27
N SER A 323 -4.22 5.22 -39.79
CA SER A 323 -3.20 4.29 -40.31
C SER A 323 -3.58 2.83 -40.15
N VAL A 324 -4.21 2.46 -39.03
CA VAL A 324 -4.70 1.10 -38.78
C VAL A 324 -5.88 0.78 -39.69
N ALA A 325 -6.80 1.73 -39.87
CA ALA A 325 -7.92 1.57 -40.79
C ALA A 325 -7.45 1.38 -42.24
N GLU A 326 -6.49 2.20 -42.69
CA GLU A 326 -5.88 2.09 -44.02
C GLU A 326 -5.17 0.74 -44.23
N GLN A 327 -4.41 0.25 -43.25
CA GLN A 327 -3.77 -1.07 -43.30
C GLN A 327 -4.80 -2.21 -43.39
N LEU A 328 -5.86 -2.17 -42.59
CA LEU A 328 -6.91 -3.19 -42.65
C LEU A 328 -7.66 -3.19 -43.99
N ILE A 329 -7.94 -2.00 -44.55
CA ILE A 329 -8.52 -1.87 -45.89
C ILE A 329 -7.56 -2.43 -46.94
N MET A 330 -6.26 -2.16 -46.82
CA MET A 330 -5.24 -2.68 -47.71
C MET A 330 -5.15 -4.21 -47.66
N PHE A 331 -5.17 -4.81 -46.45
CA PHE A 331 -5.21 -6.27 -46.30
C PHE A 331 -6.44 -6.90 -46.94
N GLU A 332 -7.62 -6.31 -46.74
CA GLU A 332 -8.85 -6.79 -47.39
C GLU A 332 -8.75 -6.61 -48.92
N THR A 333 -8.19 -5.50 -49.40
CA THR A 333 -8.00 -5.27 -50.84
C THR A 333 -7.05 -6.30 -51.46
N LEU A 334 -5.90 -6.58 -50.83
CA LEU A 334 -4.97 -7.61 -51.28
C LEU A 334 -5.60 -9.00 -51.27
N LYS A 335 -6.38 -9.31 -50.23
CA LYS A 335 -7.16 -10.55 -50.14
C LYS A 335 -8.10 -10.69 -51.34
N GLN A 336 -8.88 -9.65 -51.67
CA GLN A 336 -9.80 -9.65 -52.81
C GLN A 336 -9.07 -9.71 -54.17
N LEU A 337 -7.96 -8.98 -54.32
CA LEU A 337 -7.14 -9.02 -55.53
C LEU A 337 -6.56 -10.42 -55.77
N PHE A 338 -6.06 -11.07 -54.72
CA PHE A 338 -5.54 -12.42 -54.82
C PHE A 338 -6.63 -13.43 -55.17
N PHE A 339 -7.85 -13.30 -54.62
CA PHE A 339 -8.98 -14.14 -55.04
C PHE A 339 -9.31 -13.97 -56.52
N ARG A 340 -9.34 -12.73 -56.99
CA ARG A 340 -9.58 -12.46 -58.41
C ARG A 340 -8.47 -13.02 -59.30
N ALA A 341 -7.22 -12.89 -58.87
CA ALA A 341 -6.09 -13.49 -59.59
C ALA A 341 -6.17 -15.02 -59.61
N LEU A 342 -6.63 -15.66 -58.53
CA LEU A 342 -6.89 -17.11 -58.50
C LEU A 342 -7.99 -17.54 -59.49
N ASP A 343 -9.06 -16.75 -59.61
CA ASP A 343 -10.13 -16.98 -60.58
C ASP A 343 -9.62 -16.78 -62.02
N ASP A 344 -8.86 -15.70 -62.28
CA ASP A 344 -8.37 -15.28 -63.61
C ASP A 344 -7.18 -16.13 -64.11
N CYS A 345 -6.30 -16.61 -63.23
CA CYS A 345 -5.13 -17.44 -63.56
C CYS A 345 -5.53 -18.79 -64.18
N GLY A 346 -6.82 -19.11 -64.23
CA GLY A 346 -7.31 -20.27 -64.92
C GLY A 346 -6.90 -21.56 -64.24
N LEU A 347 -6.43 -21.53 -62.99
CA LEU A 347 -6.21 -22.73 -62.19
C LEU A 347 -7.55 -23.45 -61.98
N PHE A 348 -8.63 -22.68 -61.76
CA PHE A 348 -10.00 -23.18 -61.78
C PHE A 348 -10.40 -23.69 -63.16
N ASN A 349 -10.13 -22.94 -64.23
CA ASN A 349 -10.52 -23.32 -65.59
C ASN A 349 -9.74 -24.56 -66.08
N SER A 350 -8.47 -24.71 -65.72
CA SER A 350 -7.60 -25.84 -66.01
C SER A 350 -8.03 -27.07 -65.19
N PHE A 351 -8.30 -26.93 -63.89
CA PHE A 351 -8.93 -27.99 -63.10
C PHE A 351 -10.27 -28.43 -63.70
N CYS A 352 -11.10 -27.48 -64.11
CA CYS A 352 -12.43 -27.75 -64.65
C CYS A 352 -12.40 -28.35 -66.06
N TYR A 353 -11.48 -27.91 -66.92
CA TYR A 353 -11.27 -28.46 -68.25
C TYR A 353 -10.61 -29.84 -68.18
N PHE A 354 -9.69 -30.07 -67.24
CA PHE A 354 -9.05 -31.35 -67.00
C PHE A 354 -10.04 -32.42 -66.50
N PHE A 355 -10.97 -32.05 -65.61
CA PHE A 355 -12.03 -32.97 -65.18
C PHE A 355 -13.17 -33.12 -66.19
N LYS A 356 -13.51 -32.08 -66.98
CA LYS A 356 -14.50 -32.19 -68.08
C LYS A 356 -13.96 -32.96 -69.29
N GLY A 357 -12.67 -32.82 -69.60
CA GLY A 357 -12.00 -33.48 -70.75
C GLY A 357 -11.98 -35.01 -70.67
N ASN A 358 -12.14 -35.58 -69.48
CA ASN A 358 -12.27 -37.03 -69.29
C ASN A 358 -13.71 -37.56 -69.40
N THR A 359 -14.69 -36.73 -69.78
CA THR A 359 -16.07 -37.20 -70.07
C THR A 359 -16.43 -37.22 -71.56
N GLN A 360 -15.57 -36.72 -72.45
CA GLN A 360 -15.74 -36.93 -73.89
C GLN A 360 -14.76 -37.99 -74.35
N VAL A 361 -15.22 -39.24 -74.32
CA VAL A 361 -14.65 -40.34 -75.10
C VAL A 361 -14.82 -39.95 -76.59
N PRO A 362 -13.76 -39.69 -77.37
CA PRO A 362 -13.89 -39.73 -78.83
C PRO A 362 -14.23 -41.17 -79.19
N GLY A 363 -15.36 -41.35 -79.87
CA GLY A 363 -15.97 -42.65 -80.11
C GLY A 363 -15.05 -43.63 -80.82
N LEU A 364 -14.44 -44.53 -80.06
CA LEU A 364 -14.07 -45.89 -80.46
C LEU A 364 -14.20 -46.80 -79.22
N MET A 365 -15.46 -47.10 -78.87
CA MET A 365 -15.79 -48.39 -78.25
C MET A 365 -15.25 -49.49 -79.18
N GLN A 366 -14.68 -50.61 -78.76
CA GLN A 366 -14.61 -51.28 -77.46
C GLN A 366 -13.96 -52.63 -77.79
N GLN A 367 -12.76 -52.93 -77.29
CA GLN A 367 -12.30 -54.32 -77.28
C GLN A 367 -11.34 -54.58 -76.11
N ALA A 368 -11.90 -55.31 -75.15
CA ALA A 368 -11.27 -56.30 -74.28
C ALA A 368 -9.83 -56.05 -73.81
N ALA A 369 -9.70 -55.56 -72.57
CA ALA A 369 -8.93 -56.18 -71.47
C ALA A 369 -8.66 -55.14 -70.36
N LYS A 370 -9.17 -55.44 -69.15
CA LYS A 370 -8.78 -54.83 -67.86
C LYS A 370 -8.80 -53.29 -67.84
N LEU A 371 -9.95 -52.72 -67.43
CA LEU A 371 -10.07 -51.31 -67.02
C LEU A 371 -9.09 -51.03 -65.87
N VAL A 372 -7.90 -50.55 -66.17
CA VAL A 372 -7.01 -49.91 -65.21
C VAL A 372 -7.18 -48.42 -65.40
N ALA A 373 -7.66 -47.74 -64.35
CA ALA A 373 -7.75 -46.28 -64.35
C ALA A 373 -6.37 -45.67 -64.67
N PRO A 374 -6.29 -44.61 -65.50
CA PRO A 374 -5.03 -43.94 -65.79
C PRO A 374 -4.29 -43.56 -64.50
N SER A 375 -2.98 -43.77 -64.40
CA SER A 375 -2.24 -43.50 -63.17
C SER A 375 -2.28 -42.01 -62.83
N HIS A 376 -2.96 -41.66 -61.73
CA HIS A 376 -3.11 -40.28 -61.27
C HIS A 376 -1.86 -39.72 -60.54
N ARG A 377 -0.74 -40.45 -60.50
CA ARG A 377 0.48 -40.12 -59.74
C ARG A 377 1.21 -38.82 -60.19
N PRO A 378 1.51 -38.60 -61.48
CA PRO A 378 2.19 -37.37 -61.90
C PRO A 378 1.29 -36.13 -61.72
N HIS A 379 -0.02 -36.30 -61.94
CA HIS A 379 -1.02 -35.26 -61.71
C HIS A 379 -1.18 -34.94 -60.22
N HIS A 380 -1.00 -35.92 -59.35
CA HIS A 380 -1.02 -35.74 -57.91
C HIS A 380 0.21 -34.94 -57.44
N GLU A 381 1.41 -35.28 -57.93
CA GLU A 381 2.64 -34.56 -57.59
C GLU A 381 2.57 -33.08 -58.00
N GLU A 382 1.94 -32.75 -59.13
CA GLU A 382 1.75 -31.37 -59.56
C GLU A 382 0.72 -30.60 -58.71
N LEU A 383 -0.38 -31.26 -58.31
CA LEU A 383 -1.48 -30.63 -57.57
C LEU A 383 -1.21 -30.49 -56.05
N VAL A 384 -0.33 -31.31 -55.48
CA VAL A 384 0.05 -31.26 -54.05
C VAL A 384 0.57 -29.88 -53.65
N HIS A 385 1.30 -29.19 -54.55
CA HIS A 385 1.90 -27.89 -54.29
C HIS A 385 0.87 -26.77 -54.03
N TYR A 386 -0.37 -26.93 -54.48
CA TYR A 386 -1.45 -25.96 -54.31
C TYR A 386 -2.33 -26.22 -53.07
N THR A 387 -2.10 -27.32 -52.35
CA THR A 387 -2.90 -27.74 -51.18
C THR A 387 -3.01 -26.65 -50.09
N PRO A 388 -1.92 -25.94 -49.71
CA PRO A 388 -2.00 -24.90 -48.69
C PRO A 388 -2.85 -23.69 -49.12
N LEU A 389 -2.78 -23.30 -50.40
CA LEU A 389 -3.61 -22.21 -50.95
C LEU A 389 -5.09 -22.58 -50.96
N MET A 390 -5.43 -23.83 -51.27
CA MET A 390 -6.81 -24.32 -51.24
C MET A 390 -7.36 -24.42 -49.81
N ALA A 391 -6.52 -24.72 -48.82
CA ALA A 391 -6.89 -24.68 -47.41
C ALA A 391 -7.11 -23.24 -46.92
N TRP A 392 -6.25 -22.31 -47.34
CA TRP A 392 -6.42 -20.88 -47.07
C TRP A 392 -7.70 -20.33 -47.71
N LEU A 393 -7.97 -20.64 -48.99
CA LEU A 393 -9.19 -20.26 -49.72
C LEU A 393 -10.46 -20.74 -48.99
N ARG A 394 -10.45 -21.99 -48.51
CA ARG A 394 -11.56 -22.57 -47.73
C ARG A 394 -11.85 -21.76 -46.46
N ASN A 395 -10.81 -21.37 -45.75
CA ASN A 395 -10.94 -20.65 -44.48
C ASN A 395 -11.26 -19.16 -44.68
N ALA A 396 -10.67 -18.54 -45.70
CA ALA A 396 -10.74 -17.11 -45.94
C ALA A 396 -12.00 -16.67 -46.71
N ASN A 397 -12.59 -17.54 -47.55
CA ASN A 397 -13.86 -17.31 -48.26
C ASN A 397 -14.60 -18.63 -48.57
N PRO A 398 -15.47 -19.11 -47.66
CA PRO A 398 -16.25 -20.34 -47.85
C PRO A 398 -17.20 -20.31 -49.06
N LEU A 399 -17.63 -19.13 -49.49
CA LEU A 399 -18.56 -18.95 -50.61
C LEU A 399 -17.88 -19.13 -51.98
N LEU A 400 -16.67 -18.58 -52.19
CA LEU A 400 -15.88 -18.82 -53.41
C LEU A 400 -15.42 -20.27 -53.49
N PHE A 401 -15.03 -20.85 -52.34
CA PHE A 401 -14.77 -22.30 -52.24
C PHE A 401 -16.03 -23.14 -52.55
N GLY A 402 -17.21 -22.62 -52.20
CA GLY A 402 -18.52 -23.19 -52.48
C GLY A 402 -19.07 -22.91 -53.88
N ASP A 403 -18.43 -22.05 -54.69
CA ASP A 403 -18.77 -21.74 -56.09
C ASP A 403 -17.87 -22.47 -57.12
N LEU A 404 -16.72 -23.01 -56.72
CA LEU A 404 -16.02 -24.14 -57.41
C LEU A 404 -16.95 -25.25 -57.96
N PRO A 405 -18.04 -25.65 -57.27
CA PRO A 405 -18.95 -26.73 -57.66
C PRO A 405 -19.83 -26.47 -58.89
N LYS A 406 -19.81 -25.29 -59.52
CA LYS A 406 -20.58 -25.07 -60.76
C LYS A 406 -20.00 -25.82 -61.97
N VAL A 407 -18.88 -26.51 -61.80
CA VAL A 407 -18.33 -27.48 -62.78
C VAL A 407 -18.65 -28.91 -62.35
N GLY A 408 -19.91 -29.28 -62.53
CA GLY A 408 -20.39 -30.67 -62.64
C GLY A 408 -20.32 -31.56 -61.38
N PRO A 409 -21.36 -32.37 -61.10
CA PRO A 409 -21.41 -33.27 -59.94
C PRO A 409 -20.29 -34.34 -59.83
N PRO A 410 -19.64 -34.88 -60.89
CA PRO A 410 -18.58 -35.88 -60.71
C PRO A 410 -17.27 -35.29 -60.14
N THR A 411 -17.02 -33.99 -60.36
CA THR A 411 -15.82 -33.27 -59.91
C THR A 411 -15.82 -33.00 -58.40
N ARG A 412 -17.02 -32.78 -57.83
CA ARG A 412 -17.25 -32.51 -56.40
C ARG A 412 -16.79 -33.67 -55.51
N ASN A 413 -17.18 -34.89 -55.85
CA ASN A 413 -16.78 -36.07 -55.06
C ASN A 413 -15.30 -36.39 -55.28
N ALA A 414 -14.77 -36.21 -56.49
CA ALA A 414 -13.35 -36.48 -56.75
C ALA A 414 -12.42 -35.52 -55.99
N LEU A 415 -12.65 -34.20 -56.02
CA LEU A 415 -11.79 -33.21 -55.36
C LEU A 415 -11.87 -33.25 -53.82
N VAL A 416 -13.07 -33.40 -53.25
CA VAL A 416 -13.24 -33.50 -51.79
C VAL A 416 -12.70 -34.83 -51.27
N THR A 417 -12.88 -35.92 -52.04
CA THR A 417 -12.34 -37.23 -51.67
C THR A 417 -10.82 -37.30 -51.92
N LEU A 418 -10.28 -36.65 -52.95
CA LEU A 418 -8.83 -36.54 -53.18
C LEU A 418 -8.17 -35.65 -52.15
N LEU A 419 -8.71 -34.47 -51.83
CA LEU A 419 -8.17 -33.60 -50.76
C LEU A 419 -8.31 -34.26 -49.38
N GLY A 420 -9.41 -34.98 -49.13
CA GLY A 420 -9.61 -35.77 -47.91
C GLY A 420 -8.67 -36.98 -47.82
N HIS A 421 -8.44 -37.68 -48.93
CA HIS A 421 -7.45 -38.76 -49.01
C HIS A 421 -6.03 -38.22 -48.91
N LEU A 422 -5.70 -37.11 -49.56
CA LEU A 422 -4.40 -36.42 -49.51
C LEU A 422 -4.04 -36.00 -48.10
N VAL A 423 -4.98 -35.38 -47.38
CA VAL A 423 -4.77 -35.00 -45.96
C VAL A 423 -4.60 -36.25 -45.09
N ARG A 424 -5.36 -37.32 -45.36
CA ARG A 424 -5.19 -38.61 -44.66
C ARG A 424 -3.88 -39.31 -44.98
N THR A 425 -3.45 -39.36 -46.25
CA THR A 425 -2.20 -40.00 -46.66
C THR A 425 -0.99 -39.21 -46.22
N PHE A 426 -1.05 -37.87 -46.22
CA PHE A 426 0.03 -37.01 -45.72
C PHE A 426 0.17 -37.10 -44.19
N LEU A 427 -0.96 -37.20 -43.45
CA LEU A 427 -0.94 -37.49 -42.02
C LEU A 427 -0.44 -38.90 -41.73
N LEU A 428 -0.81 -39.90 -42.55
CA LEU A 428 -0.34 -41.28 -42.40
C LEU A 428 1.16 -41.42 -42.75
N GLU A 429 1.68 -40.77 -43.79
CA GLU A 429 3.11 -40.78 -44.12
C GLU A 429 3.96 -40.09 -43.05
N LYS A 430 3.52 -38.94 -42.51
CA LYS A 430 4.22 -38.29 -41.40
C LYS A 430 4.14 -39.08 -40.09
N TYR A 431 3.04 -39.79 -39.82
CA TYR A 431 2.94 -40.67 -38.64
C TYR A 431 3.72 -41.99 -38.82
N LEU A 432 3.85 -42.53 -40.04
CA LEU A 432 4.69 -43.71 -40.32
C LEU A 432 6.19 -43.42 -40.22
N LEU A 433 6.62 -42.17 -40.47
CA LEU A 433 8.00 -41.74 -40.23
C LEU A 433 8.34 -41.53 -38.74
N PHE A 434 7.34 -41.37 -37.87
CA PHE A 434 7.53 -41.23 -36.41
C PHE A 434 7.29 -42.53 -35.63
N ILE A 435 6.84 -43.59 -36.29
CA ILE A 435 6.62 -44.92 -35.69
C ILE A 435 7.39 -45.96 -36.53
N THR A 436 8.70 -45.79 -36.66
CA THR A 436 9.61 -46.93 -36.84
C THR A 436 10.26 -47.22 -35.49
N PRO A 437 9.85 -48.30 -34.78
CA PRO A 437 10.60 -48.79 -33.65
C PRO A 437 11.93 -49.36 -34.15
N HIS A 438 13.01 -49.00 -33.45
CA HIS A 438 14.20 -49.83 -33.34
C HIS A 438 13.86 -51.33 -33.33
N CYS A 439 14.41 -52.12 -34.26
CA CYS A 439 15.07 -53.40 -33.89
C CYS A 439 15.79 -54.12 -35.05
N LYS A 440 17.12 -54.26 -34.84
CA LYS A 440 17.94 -55.49 -34.91
C LYS A 440 18.08 -56.26 -36.23
N VAL A 441 19.24 -56.08 -36.86
CA VAL A 441 20.18 -57.09 -37.40
C VAL A 441 21.56 -56.38 -37.31
N CYS A 442 22.63 -56.78 -36.61
CA CYS A 442 23.19 -58.07 -36.21
C CYS A 442 23.64 -58.06 -34.74
N LYS A 443 23.48 -59.20 -34.06
CA LYS A 443 24.47 -59.69 -33.08
C LYS A 443 25.63 -60.26 -33.90
N ASP A 444 26.86 -59.94 -33.54
CA ASP A 444 27.90 -60.92 -33.22
C ASP A 444 29.12 -60.20 -32.61
N ASP A 445 29.78 -60.93 -31.70
CA ASP A 445 31.08 -60.71 -31.07
C ASP A 445 31.17 -59.82 -29.80
N GLU A 446 30.97 -60.50 -28.66
CA GLU A 446 31.78 -60.37 -27.44
C GLU A 446 33.27 -60.62 -27.75
N ALA A 447 34.17 -59.76 -27.29
CA ALA A 447 35.46 -60.14 -26.71
C ALA A 447 36.18 -58.93 -26.09
N ASP A 448 36.33 -59.00 -24.77
CA ASP A 448 37.46 -58.55 -23.94
C ASP A 448 38.06 -57.13 -24.03
N HIS A 449 38.14 -56.56 -22.81
CA HIS A 449 38.98 -55.45 -22.30
C HIS A 449 38.43 -54.02 -22.33
#